data_AF-A0A800ACV9-F1
#
_entry.id   AF-A0A800ACV9-F1
#
_cell.length_a   1.000
_cell.length_b   1.000
_cell.length_c   1.000
_cell.angle_alpha   90.00
_cell.angle_beta   90.00
_cell.angle_gamma   90.00
#
_symmetry.space_group_name_H-M   'P 1'
#
loop_
_entity.id
_entity.type
_entity.pdbx_description
1 polymer ?
#
loop_
_entity_poly.entity_id
_entity_poly.type
_entity_poly.pdbx_seq_one_letter_code
_entity_poly.pdbx_strand_id
1 'polypeptide(L)'
;MKRQKRRLWVMVPFWDSVGVAMINACKAEDIRIICRPGEIKKYLRREVLMRFNNDLHTKMIIGDSATLMGSFNMTYQSMFDNLEQATFSRSNQYPEHFLTEWERLKEIKEA
;
A
#
# COMPACT_ATOMS: atom_id res chain seq x y z
N MET A 1 -0.09 -20.12 -9.72
CA MET A 1 -0.37 -18.70 -9.40
C MET A 1 0.45 -17.81 -10.34
N LYS A 2 -0.18 -16.85 -11.05
CA LYS A 2 0.59 -15.82 -11.78
C LYS A 2 1.38 -15.02 -10.74
N ARG A 3 2.70 -14.89 -10.92
CA ARG A 3 3.54 -14.07 -10.02
C ARG A 3 3.11 -12.60 -10.13
N GLN A 4 3.09 -11.91 -9.00
CA GLN A 4 2.93 -10.46 -8.92
C GLN A 4 4.16 -9.79 -9.54
N LYS A 5 4.03 -9.22 -10.75
CA LYS A 5 5.18 -8.74 -11.53
C LYS A 5 5.05 -7.30 -12.01
N ARG A 6 3.85 -6.83 -12.38
CA ARG A 6 3.73 -5.49 -12.99
C ARG A 6 3.59 -4.41 -11.93
N ARG A 7 2.60 -4.51 -11.05
CA ARG A 7 2.29 -3.45 -10.06
C ARG A 7 2.05 -3.95 -8.65
N LEU A 8 2.51 -3.23 -7.64
CA LEU A 8 2.03 -3.39 -6.28
C LEU A 8 1.73 -2.00 -5.72
N TRP A 9 0.45 -1.66 -5.65
CA TRP A 9 0.03 -0.38 -5.08
C TRP A 9 -0.59 -0.61 -3.72
N VAL A 10 -0.12 0.11 -2.71
CA VAL A 10 -0.56 -0.09 -1.32
C VAL A 10 -1.08 1.22 -0.77
N MET A 11 -2.27 1.17 -0.19
CA MET A 11 -2.87 2.30 0.51
C MET A 11 -3.28 1.81 1.88
N VAL A 12 -2.41 2.00 2.87
CA VAL A 12 -2.55 1.51 4.25
C VAL A 12 -1.91 2.54 5.19
N PRO A 13 -2.54 2.92 6.32
CA PRO A 13 -2.05 4.02 7.15
C PRO A 13 -0.79 3.68 7.95
N PHE A 14 -0.73 2.51 8.56
CA PHE A 14 0.31 2.18 9.54
C PHE A 14 1.18 1.01 9.07
N TRP A 15 2.46 1.13 9.41
CA TRP A 15 3.55 0.31 8.90
C TRP A 15 4.62 0.12 9.97
N ASP A 16 5.23 -1.06 9.99
CA ASP A 16 6.46 -1.32 10.73
C ASP A 16 7.48 -2.10 9.88
N SER A 17 8.48 -2.69 10.53
CA SER A 17 9.55 -3.46 9.87
C SER A 17 9.03 -4.65 9.05
N VAL A 18 7.91 -5.27 9.45
CA VAL A 18 7.30 -6.37 8.68
C VAL A 18 6.77 -5.84 7.36
N GLY A 19 5.99 -4.76 7.41
CA GLY A 19 5.44 -4.13 6.20
C GLY A 19 6.55 -3.70 5.23
N VAL A 20 7.60 -3.07 5.76
CA VAL A 20 8.78 -2.68 4.97
C VAL A 20 9.47 -3.90 4.34
N ALA A 21 9.69 -4.98 5.10
CA ALA A 21 10.32 -6.19 4.61
C ALA A 21 9.50 -6.83 3.47
N MET A 22 8.17 -6.87 3.59
CA MET A 22 7.29 -7.38 2.54
C MET A 22 7.41 -6.58 1.23
N ILE A 23 7.47 -5.25 1.32
CA ILE A 23 7.64 -4.39 0.13
C ILE A 23 9.02 -4.56 -0.49
N ASN A 24 10.07 -4.63 0.33
CA ASN A 24 11.44 -4.81 -0.16
C ASN A 24 11.66 -6.18 -0.81
N ALA A 25 10.95 -7.22 -0.37
CA ALA A 25 10.97 -8.54 -0.99
C ALA A 25 10.15 -8.63 -2.29
N CYS A 26 9.22 -7.70 -2.52
CA CYS A 26 8.37 -7.69 -3.71
C CYS A 26 9.18 -7.47 -5.00
N LYS A 27 8.79 -8.12 -6.10
CA LYS A 27 9.45 -8.00 -7.41
C LYS A 27 8.61 -7.25 -8.45
N ALA A 28 7.58 -6.53 -8.00
CA ALA A 28 6.79 -5.70 -8.90
C ALA A 28 7.62 -4.54 -9.44
N GLU A 29 7.44 -4.21 -10.72
CA GLU A 29 8.14 -3.12 -11.41
C GLU A 29 7.62 -1.74 -10.97
N ASP A 30 6.32 -1.59 -10.75
CA ASP A 30 5.68 -0.36 -10.30
C ASP A 30 5.16 -0.52 -8.86
N ILE A 31 5.89 0.03 -7.89
CA ILE A 31 5.50 -0.01 -6.47
C ILE A 31 5.15 1.40 -6.01
N ARG A 32 3.90 1.58 -5.56
CA ARG A 32 3.37 2.87 -5.08
C ARG A 32 2.75 2.69 -3.71
N ILE A 33 3.02 3.63 -2.80
CA ILE A 33 2.49 3.59 -1.44
C ILE A 33 1.81 4.93 -1.10
N ILE A 34 0.57 4.87 -0.64
CA ILE A 34 -0.09 5.96 0.07
C ILE A 34 -0.20 5.53 1.53
N CYS A 35 0.38 6.32 2.43
CA CYS A 35 0.37 6.05 3.87
C CYS A 35 0.21 7.34 4.68
N ARG A 36 0.10 7.25 6.01
CA ARG A 36 0.25 8.43 6.87
C ARG A 36 1.73 8.85 6.94
N PRO A 37 2.05 10.12 7.22
CA PRO A 37 3.44 10.53 7.42
C PRO A 37 4.15 9.69 8.48
N GLY A 38 5.42 9.43 8.22
CA GLY A 38 6.27 8.64 9.10
C GLY A 38 7.63 8.40 8.46
N GLU A 39 8.48 7.65 9.17
CA GLU A 39 9.87 7.48 8.76
C GLU A 39 10.10 6.31 7.79
N ILE A 40 9.05 5.59 7.39
CA ILE A 40 9.21 4.32 6.67
C ILE A 40 9.94 4.45 5.33
N LYS A 41 9.90 5.63 4.71
CA LYS A 41 10.56 5.89 3.41
C LYS A 41 12.04 5.54 3.43
N LYS A 42 12.73 5.80 4.55
CA LYS A 42 14.17 5.60 4.67
C LYS A 42 14.59 4.13 4.68
N TYR A 43 13.64 3.22 4.91
CA TYR A 43 13.87 1.78 4.94
C TYR A 43 13.37 1.04 3.69
N LEU A 44 12.68 1.75 2.79
CA LEU A 44 12.19 1.20 1.53
C LEU A 44 13.25 1.33 0.43
N ARG A 45 13.24 0.38 -0.52
CA ARG A 45 14.09 0.49 -1.72
C ARG A 45 13.78 1.78 -2.50
N ARG A 46 14.80 2.27 -3.23
CA ARG A 46 14.77 3.57 -3.90
C ARG A 46 13.62 3.70 -4.91
N GLU A 47 13.26 2.61 -5.57
CA GLU A 47 12.27 2.58 -6.65
C GLU A 47 10.83 2.71 -6.14
N VAL A 48 10.60 2.53 -4.83
CA VAL A 48 9.27 2.61 -4.24
C VAL A 48 8.80 4.05 -4.24
N LEU A 49 7.74 4.37 -4.98
CA LEU A 49 7.13 5.70 -4.96
C LEU A 49 6.22 5.81 -3.74
N MET A 50 6.21 6.96 -3.07
CA MET A 50 5.42 7.13 -1.85
C MET A 50 4.79 8.51 -1.76
N ARG A 51 3.56 8.57 -1.24
CA ARG A 51 2.82 9.79 -0.93
C ARG A 51 2.20 9.66 0.46
N PHE A 52 1.92 10.81 1.06
CA PHE A 52 1.38 10.90 2.39
C PHE A 52 -0.03 11.49 2.40
N ASN A 53 -0.89 10.92 3.24
CA ASN A 53 -2.21 11.43 3.53
C ASN A 53 -2.45 11.30 5.05
N ASN A 54 -2.57 12.43 5.74
CA ASN A 54 -2.78 12.49 7.20
C ASN A 54 -4.05 11.78 7.66
N ASP A 55 -5.10 11.89 6.86
CA ASP A 55 -6.44 11.37 7.17
C ASP A 55 -6.65 9.95 6.61
N LEU A 56 -5.59 9.30 6.12
CA LEU A 56 -5.73 7.98 5.54
C LEU A 56 -6.26 6.98 6.57
N HIS A 57 -7.36 6.31 6.24
CA HIS A 57 -7.87 5.18 7.00
C HIS A 57 -8.07 3.91 6.15
N THR A 58 -8.07 4.08 4.82
CA THR A 58 -8.22 2.99 3.86
C THR A 58 -7.07 2.00 3.95
N LYS A 59 -7.40 0.72 3.79
CA LYS A 59 -6.46 -0.40 3.90
C LYS A 59 -6.67 -1.34 2.72
N MET A 60 -5.88 -1.14 1.67
CA MET A 60 -5.92 -1.96 0.47
C MET A 60 -4.53 -2.19 -0.15
N ILE A 61 -4.38 -3.35 -0.77
CA ILE A 61 -3.22 -3.78 -1.54
C ILE A 61 -3.72 -4.19 -2.92
N ILE A 62 -3.27 -3.51 -3.95
CA ILE A 62 -3.69 -3.70 -5.35
C ILE A 62 -2.54 -4.38 -6.10
N GLY A 63 -2.81 -5.60 -6.57
CA GLY A 63 -1.90 -6.37 -7.40
C GLY A 63 -2.26 -6.36 -8.89
N ASP A 64 -1.68 -7.28 -9.63
CA ASP A 64 -1.89 -7.41 -11.08
C ASP A 64 -3.32 -7.89 -11.41
N SER A 65 -3.86 -8.80 -10.60
CA SER A 65 -5.11 -9.51 -10.89
C SER A 65 -6.24 -9.25 -9.91
N ALA A 66 -5.96 -8.66 -8.74
CA ALA A 66 -6.94 -8.44 -7.69
C ALA A 66 -6.47 -7.37 -6.71
N THR A 67 -7.43 -6.87 -5.95
CA THR A 67 -7.22 -6.02 -4.78
C THR A 67 -7.60 -6.80 -3.54
N LEU A 68 -6.72 -6.77 -2.54
CA LEU A 68 -7.01 -7.18 -1.16
C LEU A 68 -7.37 -5.93 -0.36
N MET A 69 -8.45 -5.96 0.41
CA MET A 69 -8.83 -4.85 1.29
C MET A 69 -9.45 -5.37 2.58
N GLY A 70 -9.35 -4.60 3.67
CA GLY A 70 -9.82 -5.08 4.95
C GLY A 70 -9.49 -4.20 6.13
N SER A 71 -9.34 -4.80 7.31
CA SER A 71 -9.05 -4.11 8.58
C SER A 71 -7.56 -4.04 8.90
N PHE A 72 -6.70 -4.74 8.15
CA PHE A 72 -5.27 -4.90 8.43
C PHE A 72 -4.42 -3.66 8.18
N ASN A 73 -3.49 -3.38 9.09
CA ASN A 73 -2.33 -2.54 8.80
C ASN A 73 -1.14 -3.37 8.31
N MET A 74 -0.10 -2.73 7.81
CA MET A 74 1.15 -3.39 7.40
C MET A 74 2.11 -3.48 8.60
N THR A 75 1.62 -4.04 9.70
CA THR A 75 2.34 -4.19 10.96
C THR A 75 2.37 -5.64 11.42
N TYR A 76 3.37 -6.01 12.24
CA TYR A 76 3.46 -7.32 12.88
C TYR A 76 2.15 -7.67 13.61
N GLN A 77 1.67 -6.74 14.44
CA GLN A 77 0.44 -6.93 15.23
C GLN A 77 -0.76 -7.26 14.34
N SER A 78 -0.99 -6.52 13.24
CA SER A 78 -2.10 -6.82 12.32
C SER A 78 -1.91 -8.13 11.55
N MET A 79 -0.67 -8.49 11.22
CA MET A 79 -0.40 -9.67 10.39
C MET A 79 -0.37 -10.99 11.19
N PHE A 80 -0.04 -10.94 12.49
CA PHE A 80 0.24 -12.15 13.28
C PHE A 80 -0.58 -12.27 14.56
N ASP A 81 -0.95 -11.15 15.20
CA ASP A 81 -1.54 -11.20 16.53
C ASP A 81 -3.04 -10.87 16.52
N ASN A 82 -3.47 -9.98 15.64
CA ASN A 82 -4.87 -9.55 15.56
C ASN A 82 -5.71 -10.48 14.69
N LEU A 83 -6.98 -10.62 15.06
CA LEU A 83 -8.00 -11.12 14.16
C LEU A 83 -8.38 -10.01 13.18
N GLU A 84 -7.81 -10.05 11.97
CA GLU A 84 -8.15 -9.13 10.89
C GLU A 84 -9.09 -9.78 9.87
N GLN A 85 -9.91 -8.96 9.22
CA GLN A 85 -10.75 -9.38 8.09
C GLN A 85 -10.18 -8.82 6.80
N ALA A 86 -10.19 -9.63 5.74
CA ALA A 86 -9.74 -9.21 4.42
C ALA A 86 -10.56 -9.89 3.32
N THR A 87 -10.88 -9.12 2.28
CA THR A 87 -11.65 -9.57 1.11
C THR A 87 -10.86 -9.30 -0.15
N PHE A 88 -10.99 -10.20 -1.12
CA PHE A 88 -10.45 -10.05 -2.46
C PHE A 88 -11.51 -9.56 -3.43
N SER A 89 -11.16 -8.57 -4.25
CA SER A 89 -11.99 -8.12 -5.36
C SER A 89 -11.20 -8.03 -6.66
N ARG A 90 -11.85 -8.33 -7.78
CA ARG A 90 -11.31 -8.12 -9.14
C ARG A 90 -11.89 -6.86 -9.81
N SER A 91 -12.66 -6.05 -9.07
CA SER A 91 -13.21 -4.80 -9.58
C SER A 91 -12.11 -3.80 -9.88
N ASN A 92 -12.25 -3.07 -11.00
CA ASN A 92 -11.35 -1.99 -11.39
C ASN A 92 -11.55 -0.70 -10.56
N GLN A 93 -12.64 -0.60 -9.81
CA GLN A 93 -12.95 0.58 -9.00
C GLN A 93 -11.87 0.90 -7.95
N TYR A 94 -11.21 -0.12 -7.39
CA TYR A 94 -10.16 0.10 -6.37
C TYR A 94 -8.85 0.62 -6.97
N PRO A 95 -8.31 0.03 -8.07
CA PRO A 95 -7.25 0.67 -8.84
C PRO A 95 -7.56 2.10 -9.28
N GLU A 96 -8.78 2.37 -9.76
CA GLU A 96 -9.21 3.71 -10.18
C GLU A 96 -9.20 4.68 -9.00
N HIS A 97 -9.82 4.30 -7.88
CA HIS A 97 -9.81 5.09 -6.65
C HIS A 97 -8.39 5.38 -6.15
N PHE A 98 -7.51 4.38 -6.16
CA PHE A 98 -6.10 4.58 -5.79
C PHE A 98 -5.42 5.61 -6.70
N LEU A 99 -5.64 5.56 -8.01
CA LEU A 99 -5.03 6.51 -8.94
C LEU A 99 -5.58 7.93 -8.77
N THR A 100 -6.88 8.06 -8.49
CA THR A 100 -7.48 9.36 -8.16
C THR A 100 -6.84 9.95 -6.90
N GLU A 101 -6.74 9.18 -5.82
CA GLU A 101 -6.09 9.63 -4.59
C GLU A 101 -4.60 9.90 -4.80
N TRP A 102 -3.94 9.06 -5.60
CA TRP A 102 -2.56 9.28 -5.98
C TRP A 102 -2.42 10.66 -6.60
N GLU A 103 -3.04 10.92 -7.76
CA GLU A 103 -2.89 12.19 -8.47
C GLU A 103 -3.29 13.41 -7.61
N ARG A 104 -4.35 13.32 -6.80
CA ARG A 104 -4.73 14.37 -5.84
C ARG A 104 -3.58 14.74 -4.89
N LEU A 105 -2.85 13.76 -4.39
CA LEU A 105 -1.71 13.97 -3.49
C LEU A 105 -0.44 14.46 -4.21
N LYS A 106 -0.42 14.50 -5.55
CA LYS A 106 0.69 15.11 -6.32
C LYS A 106 0.73 16.63 -6.17
N GLU A 107 -0.46 17.21 -6.05
CA GLU A 107 -0.70 18.66 -6.07
C GLU A 107 -0.40 19.30 -4.70
N ILE A 108 -0.39 18.48 -3.64
CA ILE A 108 0.04 18.86 -2.29
C ILE A 108 1.57 18.75 -2.25
N LYS A 109 2.26 19.68 -2.91
CA LYS A 109 3.71 19.87 -2.72
C LYS A 109 3.95 20.77 -1.53
N GLU A 110 4.74 20.27 -0.57
CA GLU A 110 5.67 21.05 0.26
C GLU A 110 5.11 22.34 0.87
N ALA A 111 4.42 22.20 2.01
CA ALA A 111 4.37 23.24 3.02
C ALA A 111 5.41 22.93 4.11
#